data_AF-A0A7H1M8K7-F1
#
_entry.id   AF-A0A7H1M8K7-F1
#
_cell.length_a   1.000
_cell.length_b   1.000
_cell.length_c   1.000
_cell.angle_alpha   90.00
_cell.angle_beta   90.00
_cell.angle_gamma   90.00
#
_symmetry.space_group_name_H-M   'P 1'
#
loop_
_entity.id
_entity.type
_entity.pdbx_description
1 polymer ?
#
loop_
_entity_poly.entity_id
_entity_poly.type
_entity_poly.pdbx_seq_one_letter_code
_entity_poly.pdbx_strand_id
1 'polypeptide(L)'
;MKAVKTWLPSILAAASLCACASLAGSLGVPVGQENAEYKVEGAGGVVAQVKPGNAAESGYRYGFTVLLKQAPKVASVKVERISGGRAETVIDDSRNPTVKSSWQPQQPAGAQTYLSGKKPGSVTWVGQTAELDMTEKNAPWLYVSGNTRQHYRITIRDLAGRETVFEQPTIIPTQAKQVYRDMLNIKR
;
A
#
# COMPACT_ATOMS: atom_id res chain seq x y z
N MET A 1 -5.26 -70.15 10.90
CA MET A 1 -5.65 -69.08 9.96
C MET A 1 -6.50 -68.08 10.72
N LYS A 2 -5.94 -66.92 11.09
CA LYS A 2 -6.63 -65.89 11.88
C LYS A 2 -6.84 -64.64 11.02
N ALA A 3 -8.08 -64.18 10.96
CA ALA A 3 -8.51 -62.99 10.24
C ALA A 3 -7.91 -61.73 10.84
N VAL A 4 -7.25 -60.91 10.01
CA VAL A 4 -6.75 -59.58 10.37
C VAL A 4 -7.87 -58.57 10.09
N LYS A 5 -8.30 -57.91 11.16
CA LYS A 5 -9.32 -56.86 11.19
C LYS A 5 -8.61 -55.53 10.91
N THR A 6 -8.65 -55.05 9.67
CA THR A 6 -8.15 -53.71 9.31
C THR A 6 -9.26 -52.68 9.51
N TRP A 7 -9.05 -51.81 10.50
CA TRP A 7 -9.79 -50.57 10.67
C TRP A 7 -9.30 -49.56 9.63
N LEU A 8 -10.22 -49.03 8.82
CA LEU A 8 -10.01 -47.85 7.99
C LEU A 8 -10.20 -46.61 8.86
N PRO A 9 -9.21 -45.72 9.03
CA PRO A 9 -9.50 -44.39 9.51
C PRO A 9 -10.06 -43.57 8.35
N SER A 10 -11.31 -43.13 8.49
CA SER A 10 -11.93 -42.12 7.65
C SER A 10 -11.06 -40.87 7.64
N ILE A 11 -10.40 -40.60 6.52
CA ILE A 11 -9.71 -39.33 6.27
C ILE A 11 -10.80 -38.28 6.12
N LEU A 12 -11.11 -37.56 7.20
CA LEU A 12 -11.73 -36.24 7.11
C LEU A 12 -10.73 -35.35 6.37
N ALA A 13 -11.00 -35.12 5.09
CA ALA A 13 -10.42 -34.00 4.37
C ALA A 13 -10.96 -32.72 5.04
N ALA A 14 -10.21 -32.19 6.00
CA ALA A 14 -10.38 -30.82 6.45
C ALA A 14 -10.00 -29.93 5.26
N ALA A 15 -11.01 -29.52 4.50
CA ALA A 15 -10.92 -28.43 3.56
C ALA A 15 -10.68 -27.16 4.38
N SER A 16 -9.43 -26.93 4.75
CA SER A 16 -8.95 -25.66 5.28
C SER A 16 -9.10 -24.63 4.16
N LEU A 17 -10.28 -24.01 4.12
CA LEU A 17 -10.53 -22.73 3.47
C LEU A 17 -9.62 -21.70 4.16
N CYS A 18 -8.34 -21.70 3.78
CA CYS A 18 -7.44 -20.60 4.06
C CYS A 18 -7.84 -19.46 3.12
N ALA A 19 -8.98 -18.84 3.41
CA ALA A 19 -9.40 -17.57 2.83
C ALA A 19 -8.60 -16.44 3.51
N CYS A 20 -7.27 -16.52 3.44
CA CYS A 20 -6.38 -15.39 3.56
C CYS A 20 -5.86 -15.06 2.16
N ALA A 21 -6.78 -14.83 1.24
CA ALA A 21 -6.45 -14.07 0.04
C ALA A 21 -6.30 -12.62 0.48
N SER A 22 -5.16 -12.29 1.08
CA SER A 22 -4.68 -10.93 1.03
C SER A 22 -4.56 -10.59 -0.45
N LEU A 23 -5.47 -9.76 -0.95
CA LEU A 23 -5.43 -9.18 -2.28
C LEU A 23 -4.27 -8.15 -2.34
N ALA A 24 -3.07 -8.60 -1.97
CA ALA A 24 -1.83 -7.85 -2.03
C ALA A 24 -1.22 -8.09 -3.42
N GLY A 25 -1.75 -7.39 -4.42
CA GLY A 25 -1.31 -7.53 -5.80
C GLY A 25 -1.77 -6.37 -6.68
N SER A 26 -0.95 -5.32 -6.73
CA SER A 26 -0.86 -4.27 -7.75
C SER A 26 -2.16 -3.84 -8.46
N LEU A 27 -2.97 -2.99 -7.81
CA LEU A 27 -4.03 -2.23 -8.50
C LEU A 27 -3.76 -0.74 -8.33
N GLY A 28 -2.86 -0.22 -9.18
CA GLY A 28 -2.44 1.19 -9.19
C GLY A 28 -0.97 1.41 -9.52
N VAL A 29 -0.46 0.77 -10.57
CA VAL A 29 0.98 0.77 -10.90
C VAL A 29 1.43 2.18 -11.28
N PRO A 30 2.39 2.79 -10.55
CA PRO A 30 3.03 4.02 -10.96
C PRO A 30 3.84 3.78 -12.23
N VAL A 31 4.09 4.82 -13.01
CA VAL A 31 5.20 4.78 -13.99
C VAL A 31 6.47 4.69 -13.16
N GLY A 32 7.02 3.47 -12.99
CA GLY A 32 8.17 3.21 -12.14
C GLY A 32 9.33 4.14 -12.51
N GLN A 33 9.53 5.19 -11.72
CA GLN A 33 10.66 6.09 -11.90
C GLN A 33 11.81 5.59 -11.06
N GLU A 34 12.98 5.63 -11.66
CA GLU A 34 14.21 5.22 -11.01
C GLU A 34 15.37 6.11 -11.44
N ASN A 35 16.38 6.17 -10.58
CA ASN A 35 17.69 6.68 -10.90
C ASN A 35 18.74 5.68 -10.38
N ALA A 36 20.00 6.10 -10.28
CA ALA A 36 21.07 5.25 -9.76
C ALA A 36 20.87 4.82 -8.29
N GLU A 37 20.20 5.64 -7.48
CA GLU A 37 20.13 5.52 -6.03
C GLU A 37 18.80 4.91 -5.55
N TYR A 38 17.71 5.19 -6.25
CA TYR A 38 16.35 4.87 -5.85
C TYR A 38 15.52 4.33 -7.00
N LYS A 39 14.52 3.52 -6.66
CA LYS A 39 13.44 3.13 -7.56
C LYS A 39 12.12 3.20 -6.81
N VAL A 40 11.16 3.95 -7.35
CA VAL A 40 9.78 3.92 -6.85
C VAL A 40 9.12 2.67 -7.40
N GLU A 41 8.82 1.72 -6.52
CA GLU A 41 8.18 0.45 -6.87
C GLU A 41 6.65 0.52 -6.73
N GLY A 42 6.15 1.50 -5.97
CA GLY A 42 4.73 1.69 -5.69
C GLY A 42 4.45 3.10 -5.19
N ALA A 43 3.36 3.70 -5.67
CA ALA A 43 2.92 5.03 -5.30
C ALA A 43 1.41 5.15 -5.47
N GLY A 44 0.69 5.33 -4.37
CA GLY A 44 -0.77 5.49 -4.41
C GLY A 44 -1.54 4.19 -4.62
N GLY A 45 -0.94 3.03 -4.34
CA GLY A 45 -1.67 1.75 -4.39
C GLY A 45 -2.69 1.65 -3.25
N VAL A 46 -3.91 1.19 -3.53
CA VAL A 46 -4.95 1.05 -2.49
C VAL A 46 -4.72 -0.22 -1.68
N VAL A 47 -4.53 -0.07 -0.38
CA VAL A 47 -4.47 -1.16 0.60
C VAL A 47 -5.76 -1.09 1.42
N ALA A 48 -6.69 -2.01 1.19
CA ALA A 48 -8.02 -1.97 1.79
C ALA A 48 -8.31 -3.19 2.68
N GLN A 49 -9.05 -2.97 3.75
CA GLN A 49 -9.70 -3.98 4.58
C GLN A 49 -11.20 -3.78 4.43
N VAL A 50 -11.84 -4.68 3.67
CA VAL A 50 -13.23 -4.51 3.27
C VAL A 50 -14.14 -5.34 4.15
N LYS A 51 -15.10 -4.70 4.83
CA LYS A 51 -16.27 -5.34 5.42
C LYS A 51 -17.35 -5.44 4.34
N PRO A 52 -17.76 -6.64 3.90
CA PRO A 52 -18.72 -6.79 2.83
C PRO A 52 -20.02 -6.01 3.08
N GLY A 53 -20.47 -5.27 2.08
CA GLY A 53 -21.70 -4.47 2.12
C GLY A 53 -21.66 -3.24 3.05
N ASN A 54 -20.52 -2.89 3.67
CA ASN A 54 -20.45 -1.76 4.60
C ASN A 54 -19.21 -0.89 4.37
N ALA A 55 -19.40 0.21 3.66
CA ALA A 55 -18.34 1.15 3.32
C ALA A 55 -17.82 1.96 4.52
N ALA A 56 -18.67 2.24 5.52
CA ALA A 56 -18.29 3.00 6.71
C ALA A 56 -17.42 2.18 7.69
N GLU A 57 -17.58 0.86 7.68
CA GLU A 57 -16.76 -0.08 8.45
C GLU A 57 -15.61 -0.70 7.64
N SER A 58 -15.46 -0.31 6.37
CA SER A 58 -14.34 -0.71 5.53
C SER A 58 -13.28 0.38 5.55
N GLY A 59 -12.02 0.00 5.74
CA GLY A 59 -10.88 0.92 5.82
C GLY A 59 -9.96 0.81 4.60
N TYR A 60 -9.32 1.90 4.21
CA TYR A 60 -8.28 1.88 3.20
C TYR A 60 -7.16 2.88 3.48
N ARG A 61 -5.98 2.58 2.96
CA ARG A 61 -4.77 3.43 2.96
C ARG A 61 -4.18 3.47 1.56
N TYR A 62 -3.44 4.53 1.25
CA TYR A 62 -2.56 4.54 0.08
C TYR A 62 -1.16 4.07 0.49
N GLY A 63 -0.63 3.10 -0.24
CA GLY A 63 0.70 2.52 -0.06
C GLY A 63 1.74 3.08 -1.02
N PHE A 64 2.97 3.17 -0.52
CA PHE A 64 4.15 3.65 -1.23
C PHE A 64 5.35 2.75 -0.93
N THR A 65 6.17 2.48 -1.94
CA THR A 65 7.39 1.68 -1.80
C THR A 65 8.52 2.29 -2.62
N VAL A 66 9.67 2.46 -1.96
CA VAL A 66 10.90 2.99 -2.56
C VAL A 66 12.04 2.04 -2.25
N LEU A 67 12.60 1.40 -3.28
CA LEU A 67 13.81 0.61 -3.17
C LEU A 67 15.02 1.54 -3.02
N LEU A 68 15.81 1.31 -1.98
CA LEU A 68 17.08 1.99 -1.73
C LEU A 68 18.21 1.14 -2.31
N LYS A 69 18.69 1.52 -3.50
CA LYS A 69 19.62 0.70 -4.28
C LYS A 69 21.03 0.65 -3.66
N GLN A 70 21.45 1.75 -3.03
CA GLN A 70 22.83 1.91 -2.58
C GLN A 70 22.98 2.15 -1.07
N ALA A 71 21.90 2.47 -0.37
CA ALA A 71 21.94 2.82 1.05
C ALA A 71 20.98 1.93 1.86
N PRO A 72 21.34 1.56 3.10
CA PRO A 72 20.45 0.79 3.97
C PRO A 72 19.36 1.65 4.62
N LYS A 73 19.43 2.98 4.49
CA LYS A 73 18.45 3.96 4.96
C LYS A 73 18.69 5.32 4.30
N VAL A 74 17.73 6.23 4.49
CA VAL A 74 17.81 7.64 4.10
C VAL A 74 17.51 8.52 5.32
N ALA A 75 17.77 9.83 5.26
CA ALA A 75 17.47 10.74 6.36
C ALA A 75 15.96 10.95 6.50
N SER A 76 15.25 11.05 5.39
CA SER A 76 13.78 11.14 5.38
C SER A 76 13.19 10.88 4.00
N VAL A 77 11.93 10.47 3.97
CA VAL A 77 11.04 10.45 2.82
C VAL A 77 9.78 11.25 3.15
N LYS A 78 9.42 12.16 2.26
CA LYS A 78 8.17 12.91 2.27
C LYS A 78 7.36 12.53 1.04
N VAL A 79 6.06 12.32 1.23
CA VAL A 79 5.11 12.06 0.16
C VAL A 79 4.02 13.12 0.20
N GLU A 80 3.80 13.76 -0.94
CA GLU A 80 2.77 14.77 -1.13
C GLU A 80 1.79 14.31 -2.22
N ARG A 81 0.50 14.50 -1.99
CA ARG A 81 -0.51 14.40 -3.05
C ARG A 81 -0.63 15.75 -3.73
N ILE A 82 -0.54 15.77 -5.06
CA ILE A 82 -0.68 16.97 -5.87
C ILE A 82 -2.10 17.03 -6.44
N SER A 83 -2.85 18.08 -6.11
CA SER A 83 -4.21 18.30 -6.61
C SER A 83 -4.47 19.78 -6.84
N GLY A 84 -4.94 20.15 -8.04
CA GLY A 84 -5.24 21.55 -8.39
C GLY A 84 -4.05 22.51 -8.19
N GLY A 85 -2.82 22.04 -8.40
CA GLY A 85 -1.58 22.81 -8.18
C GLY A 85 -1.13 22.92 -6.72
N ARG A 86 -1.86 22.34 -5.76
CA ARG A 86 -1.49 22.30 -4.34
C ARG A 86 -0.85 20.97 -3.97
N ALA A 87 0.15 21.03 -3.09
CA ALA A 87 0.78 19.86 -2.49
C ALA A 87 0.25 19.64 -1.07
N GLU A 88 -0.37 18.48 -0.85
CA GLU A 88 -0.85 18.03 0.46
C GLU A 88 0.11 16.96 0.99
N THR A 89 0.76 17.20 2.12
CA THR A 89 1.60 16.18 2.77
C THR A 89 0.72 15.02 3.26
N VAL A 90 0.96 13.81 2.75
CA VAL A 90 0.25 12.59 3.16
C VAL A 90 1.13 11.64 3.96
N ILE A 91 2.45 11.79 3.87
CA ILE A 91 3.46 11.15 4.73
C ILE A 91 4.67 12.10 4.85
N ASP A 92 5.18 12.30 6.05
CA ASP A 92 6.44 13.00 6.34
C ASP A 92 7.10 12.35 7.55
N ASP A 93 8.24 11.69 7.31
CA ASP A 93 9.04 11.06 8.35
C ASP A 93 10.25 11.89 8.81
N SER A 94 10.37 13.16 8.38
CA SER A 94 11.54 13.99 8.66
C SER A 94 11.80 14.25 10.16
N ARG A 95 10.75 14.20 10.98
CA ARG A 95 10.85 14.34 12.44
C ARG A 95 11.12 13.02 13.16
N ASN A 96 10.79 11.90 12.53
CA ASN A 96 10.96 10.56 13.08
C ASN A 96 11.42 9.60 11.95
N PRO A 97 12.70 9.69 11.53
CA PRO A 97 13.21 8.97 10.37
C PRO A 97 12.90 7.48 10.43
N THR A 98 12.52 6.92 9.28
CA THR A 98 12.16 5.51 9.21
C THR A 98 13.39 4.61 9.38
N VAL A 99 13.54 3.99 10.57
CA VAL A 99 14.71 3.14 10.89
C VAL A 99 14.37 1.71 11.32
N LYS A 100 13.11 1.41 11.61
CA LYS A 100 12.68 0.08 12.11
C LYS A 100 12.08 -0.77 11.00
N SER A 101 12.15 -2.08 11.18
CA SER A 101 11.44 -3.06 10.34
C SER A 101 10.01 -3.35 10.82
N SER A 102 9.43 -2.43 11.58
CA SER A 102 8.05 -2.45 12.04
C SER A 102 7.44 -1.06 11.84
N TRP A 103 6.11 -0.99 11.76
CA TRP A 103 5.41 0.27 11.55
C TRP A 103 5.75 1.30 12.63
N GLN A 104 6.13 2.49 12.17
CA GLN A 104 6.41 3.66 12.98
C GLN A 104 5.39 4.74 12.63
N PRO A 105 4.78 5.41 13.61
CA PRO A 105 3.87 6.51 13.35
C PRO A 105 4.63 7.69 12.72
N GLN A 106 3.99 8.35 11.76
CA GLN A 106 4.50 9.51 11.06
C GLN A 106 3.48 10.65 11.02
N GLN A 107 3.89 11.77 10.43
CA GLN A 107 2.98 12.87 10.13
C GLN A 107 2.44 12.75 8.71
N PRO A 108 1.23 13.25 8.41
CA PRO A 108 0.18 13.62 9.37
C PRO A 108 -0.28 12.42 10.21
N ALA A 109 -0.96 12.67 11.32
CA ALA A 109 -1.39 11.62 12.25
C ALA A 109 -2.12 10.47 11.53
N GLY A 110 -1.75 9.23 11.88
CA GLY A 110 -2.24 8.01 11.26
C GLY A 110 -1.40 7.51 10.09
N ALA A 111 -0.55 8.34 9.49
CA ALA A 111 0.48 7.89 8.55
C ALA A 111 1.52 7.02 9.26
N GLN A 112 2.12 6.08 8.52
CA GLN A 112 3.08 5.14 9.09
C GLN A 112 4.09 4.65 8.07
N THR A 113 5.28 4.30 8.55
CA THR A 113 6.38 3.82 7.70
C THR A 113 7.20 2.70 8.37
N TYR A 114 7.86 1.87 7.56
CA TYR A 114 8.89 0.93 8.01
C TYR A 114 9.92 0.66 6.91
N LEU A 115 11.04 0.03 7.27
CA LEU A 115 12.01 -0.52 6.33
C LEU A 115 11.83 -2.03 6.18
N SER A 116 11.60 -2.49 4.95
CA SER A 116 11.72 -3.90 4.60
C SER A 116 13.14 -4.20 4.13
N GLY A 117 13.63 -5.42 4.36
CA GLY A 117 14.98 -5.83 3.96
C GLY A 117 16.09 -5.40 4.93
N LYS A 118 17.32 -5.86 4.68
CA LYS A 118 18.47 -5.65 5.59
C LYS A 118 19.79 -5.34 4.89
N LYS A 119 19.91 -5.50 3.57
CA LYS A 119 21.16 -5.29 2.83
C LYS A 119 20.99 -4.16 1.81
N PRO A 120 22.02 -3.35 1.52
CA PRO A 120 21.98 -2.41 0.41
C PRO A 120 21.50 -3.09 -0.88
N GLY A 121 20.60 -2.44 -1.63
CA GLY A 121 19.97 -3.02 -2.81
C GLY A 121 18.80 -3.96 -2.53
N SER A 122 18.51 -4.27 -1.25
CA SER A 122 17.29 -4.99 -0.83
C SER A 122 16.49 -4.27 0.25
N VAL A 123 16.92 -3.08 0.67
CA VAL A 123 16.13 -2.26 1.60
C VAL A 123 15.07 -1.48 0.83
N THR A 124 13.82 -1.65 1.24
CA THR A 124 12.69 -0.90 0.72
C THR A 124 12.09 -0.06 1.84
N TRP A 125 12.04 1.26 1.64
CA TRP A 125 11.20 2.11 2.46
C TRP A 125 9.75 1.89 2.07
N VAL A 126 8.89 1.63 3.05
CA VAL A 126 7.47 1.38 2.86
C VAL A 126 6.67 2.40 3.66
N GLY A 127 5.75 3.08 2.99
CA GLY A 127 4.88 4.08 3.61
C GLY A 127 3.41 3.79 3.37
N GLN A 128 2.57 4.12 4.35
CA GLN A 128 1.13 4.15 4.23
C GLN A 128 0.57 5.45 4.79
N THR A 129 -0.44 5.99 4.11
CA THR A 129 -1.18 7.16 4.63
C THR A 129 -1.98 6.80 5.87
N ALA A 130 -2.57 7.81 6.50
CA ALA A 130 -3.68 7.62 7.41
C ALA A 130 -4.78 6.78 6.77
N GLU A 131 -5.46 6.01 7.62
CA GLU A 131 -6.62 5.21 7.24
C GLU A 131 -7.85 6.08 7.08
N LEU A 132 -8.63 5.77 6.06
CA LEU A 132 -9.89 6.41 5.76
C LEU A 132 -10.94 5.32 5.56
N ASP A 133 -12.19 5.61 5.91
CA ASP A 133 -13.28 4.73 5.52
C ASP A 133 -13.54 4.78 4.00
N MET A 134 -14.25 3.80 3.48
CA MET A 134 -14.53 3.70 2.05
C MET A 134 -15.84 4.40 1.64
N THR A 135 -16.36 5.33 2.44
CA THR A 135 -17.56 6.12 2.08
C THR A 135 -17.28 7.07 0.92
N GLU A 136 -18.33 7.58 0.27
CA GLU A 136 -18.17 8.53 -0.86
C GLU A 136 -17.39 9.79 -0.48
N LYS A 137 -17.55 10.26 0.75
CA LYS A 137 -16.82 11.41 1.29
C LYS A 137 -15.31 11.17 1.34
N ASN A 138 -14.89 10.01 1.85
CA ASN A 138 -13.49 9.71 2.14
C ASN A 138 -12.78 8.91 1.05
N ALA A 139 -13.53 8.24 0.17
CA ALA A 139 -13.05 7.50 -0.98
C ALA A 139 -13.77 7.92 -2.28
N PRO A 140 -13.81 9.21 -2.67
CA PRO A 140 -14.57 9.67 -3.85
C PRO A 140 -14.10 8.98 -5.14
N TRP A 141 -12.82 8.59 -5.22
CA TRP A 141 -12.27 7.80 -6.31
C TRP A 141 -13.03 6.50 -6.57
N LEU A 142 -13.61 5.91 -5.51
CA LEU A 142 -14.35 4.66 -5.59
C LEU A 142 -15.71 4.84 -6.25
N TYR A 143 -16.33 6.03 -6.21
CA TYR A 143 -17.72 6.26 -6.64
C TYR A 143 -17.80 6.87 -8.04
N VAL A 144 -16.82 7.70 -8.43
CA VAL A 144 -16.78 8.32 -9.77
C VAL A 144 -16.54 7.29 -10.88
N SER A 145 -17.19 7.49 -12.03
CA SER A 145 -17.01 6.64 -13.21
C SER A 145 -15.60 6.72 -13.81
N GLY A 146 -15.21 5.71 -14.57
CA GLY A 146 -13.92 5.67 -15.25
C GLY A 146 -12.71 5.54 -14.30
N ASN A 147 -11.53 5.77 -14.85
CA ASN A 147 -10.28 5.71 -14.10
C ASN A 147 -10.15 6.96 -13.21
N THR A 148 -9.65 6.80 -11.98
CA THR A 148 -9.21 7.96 -11.19
C THR A 148 -7.73 8.16 -11.43
N ARG A 149 -7.35 9.41 -11.74
CA ARG A 149 -5.95 9.81 -11.82
C ARG A 149 -5.57 10.52 -10.52
N GLN A 150 -4.40 10.17 -10.00
CA GLN A 150 -3.77 10.83 -8.87
C GLN A 150 -2.35 11.20 -9.26
N HIS A 151 -1.76 12.14 -8.52
CA HIS A 151 -0.38 12.54 -8.71
C HIS A 151 0.27 12.66 -7.33
N TYR A 152 1.41 12.01 -7.15
CA TYR A 152 2.16 12.04 -5.90
C TYR A 152 3.59 12.54 -6.15
N ARG A 153 4.07 13.45 -5.31
CA ARG A 153 5.49 13.79 -5.26
C ARG A 153 6.14 13.02 -4.13
N ILE A 154 7.25 12.35 -4.40
CA ILE A 154 8.06 11.65 -3.41
C ILE A 154 9.41 12.35 -3.33
N THR A 155 9.70 12.97 -2.20
CA THR A 155 10.99 13.61 -1.91
C THR A 155 11.77 12.73 -0.95
N ILE A 156 12.95 12.30 -1.36
CA ILE A 156 13.88 11.48 -0.59
C ILE A 156 15.08 12.36 -0.24
N ARG A 157 15.38 12.49 1.04
CA ARG A 157 16.57 13.19 1.51
C ARG A 157 17.59 12.17 2.03
N ASP A 158 18.77 12.15 1.43
CA ASP A 158 19.85 11.26 1.85
C ASP A 158 20.51 11.73 3.17
N LEU A 159 21.45 10.94 3.67
CA LEU A 159 22.17 11.25 4.92
C LEU A 159 23.15 12.44 4.80
N ALA A 160 23.52 12.83 3.58
CA ALA A 160 24.32 14.02 3.31
C ALA A 160 23.45 15.29 3.16
N GLY A 161 22.12 15.15 3.21
CA GLY A 161 21.15 16.23 3.07
C GLY A 161 20.75 16.52 1.62
N ARG A 162 21.19 15.71 0.65
CA ARG A 162 20.83 15.84 -0.75
C ARG A 162 19.41 15.34 -0.98
N GLU A 163 18.62 16.09 -1.75
CA GLU A 163 17.24 15.73 -2.06
C GLU A 163 17.11 15.16 -3.48
N THR A 164 16.33 14.09 -3.61
CA THR A 164 15.86 13.52 -4.88
C THR A 164 14.35 13.57 -4.90
N VAL A 165 13.77 14.02 -6.02
CA VAL A 165 12.32 14.16 -6.17
C VAL A 165 11.83 13.30 -7.34
N PHE A 166 10.76 12.55 -7.10
CA PHE A 166 10.03 11.78 -8.11
C PHE A 166 8.58 12.25 -8.20
N GLU A 167 8.09 12.46 -9.42
CA GLU A 167 6.70 12.85 -9.69
C GLU A 167 5.94 11.64 -10.23
N GLN A 168 4.99 11.10 -9.47
CA GLN A 168 4.37 9.81 -9.68
C GLN A 168 2.90 9.96 -10.10
N PRO A 169 2.60 10.06 -11.40
CA PRO A 169 1.23 9.93 -11.87
C PRO A 169 0.75 8.49 -11.65
N THR A 170 -0.36 8.35 -10.93
CA THR A 170 -0.96 7.07 -10.57
C THR A 170 -2.37 6.97 -11.14
N ILE A 171 -2.76 5.78 -11.58
CA ILE A 171 -4.11 5.50 -12.06
C ILE A 171 -4.74 4.43 -11.19
N ILE A 172 -5.92 4.70 -10.65
CA ILE A 172 -6.80 3.68 -10.07
C ILE A 172 -7.76 3.25 -11.19
N PRO A 173 -7.55 2.07 -11.79
CA PRO A 173 -8.30 1.65 -12.96
C PRO A 173 -9.75 1.30 -12.61
N THR A 174 -10.65 1.49 -13.58
CA THR A 174 -12.09 1.21 -13.41
C THR A 174 -12.35 -0.22 -12.93
N GLN A 175 -11.57 -1.18 -13.42
CA GLN A 175 -11.66 -2.59 -13.06
C GLN A 175 -11.34 -2.82 -11.57
N ALA A 176 -10.29 -2.18 -11.04
CA ALA A 176 -9.97 -2.24 -9.62
C ALA A 176 -11.09 -1.66 -8.75
N LYS A 177 -11.66 -0.53 -9.17
CA LYS A 177 -12.81 0.06 -8.48
C LYS A 177 -13.99 -0.89 -8.45
N GLN A 178 -14.23 -1.62 -9.54
CA GLN A 178 -15.37 -2.53 -9.62
C GLN A 178 -15.28 -3.66 -8.58
N VAL A 179 -14.09 -4.22 -8.39
CA VAL A 179 -13.82 -5.23 -7.34
C VAL A 179 -14.24 -4.71 -5.96
N TYR A 180 -13.91 -3.48 -5.61
CA TYR A 180 -14.33 -2.87 -4.34
C TYR A 180 -15.83 -2.56 -4.30
N ARG A 181 -16.42 -2.03 -5.38
CA ARG A 181 -17.85 -1.74 -5.45
C ARG A 181 -18.69 -2.99 -5.26
N ASP A 182 -18.29 -4.10 -5.88
CA ASP A 182 -18.98 -5.39 -5.78
C ASP A 182 -18.95 -5.90 -4.33
N MET A 183 -17.78 -5.87 -3.67
CA MET A 183 -17.68 -6.25 -2.26
C MET A 183 -18.50 -5.35 -1.33
N LEU A 184 -18.64 -4.07 -1.66
CA LEU A 184 -19.36 -3.08 -0.85
C LEU A 184 -20.84 -2.94 -1.20
N ASN A 185 -21.35 -3.69 -2.18
CA ASN A 185 -22.72 -3.56 -2.72
C ASN A 185 -23.05 -2.13 -3.20
N ILE A 186 -22.07 -1.39 -3.71
CA ILE A 186 -22.27 -0.05 -4.27
C ILE A 186 -22.84 -0.19 -5.68
N LYS A 187 -24.13 0.13 -5.84
CA LYS A 187 -24.80 0.16 -7.15
C LYS A 187 -24.35 1.38 -7.95
N ARG A 188 -24.07 1.19 -9.25
CA ARG A 188 -23.85 2.28 -10.21
C ARG A 188 -25.14 2.63 -10.91
#